data_AF-A4BKZ4-F1
#
_entry.id   AF-A4BKZ4-F1
#
_cell.length_a   1.000
_cell.length_b   1.000
_cell.length_c   1.000
_cell.angle_alpha   90.00
_cell.angle_beta   90.00
_cell.angle_gamma   90.00
#
_symmetry.space_group_name_H-M   'P 1'
#
loop_
_entity.id
_entity.type
_entity.pdbx_description
1 polymer ?
#
loop_
_entity_poly.entity_id
_entity_poly.type
_entity_poly.pdbx_seq_one_letter_code
_entity_poly.pdbx_strand_id
1 'polypeptide(L)'
;MLDTLKYSKQLQELGLSEAQAKAHAQALYNAAKESKANSGGRFDTLAYALHLESAGVDLEQANAQARALHELMMESIATKEHVDGVAGTLRSGIKLVEQRLEAKIDAVEQSLRSGITAVEQRLEAKIDRIHWMLGVLIALNAAVLVKLVLL
;
A
#
# COMPACT_ATOMS: atom_id res chain seq x y z
N MET A 1 -7.69 -9.53 24.07
CA MET A 1 -7.61 -10.98 24.39
C MET A 1 -8.96 -11.41 24.91
N LEU A 2 -9.36 -12.66 24.67
CA LEU A 2 -10.61 -13.21 25.21
C LEU A 2 -10.53 -13.20 26.75
N ASP A 3 -11.48 -12.55 27.41
CA ASP A 3 -11.59 -12.57 28.88
C ASP A 3 -12.36 -13.82 29.29
N THR A 4 -11.62 -14.87 29.65
CA THR A 4 -12.16 -16.20 29.99
C THR A 4 -12.99 -16.16 31.27
N LEU A 5 -12.72 -15.24 32.20
CA LEU A 5 -13.47 -15.06 33.43
C LEU A 5 -14.83 -14.42 33.16
N LYS A 6 -14.87 -13.36 32.35
CA LYS A 6 -16.13 -12.73 31.95
C LYS A 6 -17.00 -13.69 31.15
N TYR A 7 -16.40 -14.41 30.20
CA TYR A 7 -17.13 -15.34 29.34
C TYR A 7 -17.68 -16.55 30.10
N SER A 8 -16.91 -17.15 31.01
CA SER A 8 -17.42 -18.24 31.86
C SER A 8 -18.56 -17.79 32.78
N LYS A 9 -18.51 -16.58 33.35
CA LYS A 9 -19.65 -16.04 34.12
C LYS A 9 -20.91 -15.90 33.29
N GLN A 10 -20.80 -15.42 32.04
CA GLN A 10 -21.95 -15.32 31.14
C GLN A 10 -22.56 -16.70 30.83
N LEU A 11 -21.73 -17.73 30.68
CA LEU A 11 -22.23 -19.10 30.49
C LEU A 11 -22.92 -19.65 31.74
N GLN A 12 -22.44 -19.30 32.94
CA GLN A 12 -23.11 -19.67 34.20
C GLN A 12 -24.49 -19.00 34.32
N GLU A 13 -24.61 -17.74 33.92
CA GLU A 13 -25.90 -17.01 33.88
C GLU A 13 -26.90 -17.65 32.90
N LEU A 14 -26.41 -18.35 31.88
CA LEU A 14 -27.21 -19.13 30.93
C LEU A 14 -27.55 -20.55 31.44
N GLY A 15 -27.19 -20.88 32.67
CA GLY A 15 -27.54 -22.15 33.32
C GLY A 15 -26.51 -23.27 33.16
N LEU A 16 -25.32 -23.01 32.60
CA LEU A 16 -24.24 -23.99 32.57
C LEU A 16 -23.60 -24.13 33.97
N SER A 17 -23.16 -25.35 34.31
CA SER A 17 -22.38 -25.55 35.52
C SER A 17 -21.06 -24.77 35.46
N GLU A 18 -20.50 -24.44 36.63
CA GLU A 18 -19.21 -23.75 36.70
C GLU A 18 -18.10 -24.51 35.96
N ALA A 19 -18.11 -25.84 36.03
CA ALA A 19 -17.14 -26.70 35.35
C ALA A 19 -17.27 -26.60 33.83
N GLN A 20 -18.49 -26.70 33.29
CA GLN A 20 -18.76 -26.57 31.86
C GLN A 20 -18.40 -25.16 31.36
N ALA A 21 -18.83 -24.13 32.07
CA ALA A 21 -18.56 -22.75 31.70
C ALA A 21 -17.06 -22.41 31.64
N LYS A 22 -16.28 -22.90 32.61
CA LYS A 22 -14.81 -22.76 32.61
C LYS A 22 -14.18 -23.52 31.45
N ALA A 23 -14.64 -24.73 31.17
CA ALA A 23 -14.11 -25.55 30.07
C ALA A 23 -14.39 -24.93 28.70
N HIS A 24 -15.59 -24.42 28.46
CA HIS A 24 -15.91 -23.68 27.23
C HIS A 24 -14.99 -22.46 27.03
N ALA A 25 -14.78 -21.68 28.10
CA ALA A 25 -13.91 -20.51 28.04
C ALA A 25 -12.45 -20.89 27.75
N GLN A 26 -11.97 -21.97 28.38
CA GLN A 26 -10.60 -22.45 28.21
C GLN A 26 -10.38 -23.10 26.83
N ALA A 27 -11.33 -23.89 26.34
CA ALA A 27 -11.31 -24.49 25.00
C ALA A 27 -11.21 -23.40 23.93
N LEU A 28 -12.06 -22.38 24.02
CA LEU A 28 -12.07 -21.27 23.06
C LEU A 28 -10.77 -20.47 23.13
N TYR A 29 -10.24 -20.23 24.33
CA TYR A 29 -8.95 -19.54 24.51
C TYR A 29 -7.79 -20.33 23.88
N ASN A 30 -7.70 -21.63 24.15
CA ASN A 30 -6.64 -22.48 23.62
C ASN A 30 -6.72 -22.56 22.10
N ALA A 31 -7.91 -22.81 21.55
CA ALA A 31 -8.12 -22.92 20.11
C ALA A 31 -7.84 -21.59 19.38
N ALA A 32 -8.20 -20.44 19.98
CA ALA A 32 -7.86 -19.12 19.44
C ALA A 32 -6.34 -18.83 19.50
N LYS A 33 -5.66 -19.27 20.56
CA LYS A 33 -4.20 -19.14 20.71
C LYS A 33 -3.47 -19.99 19.67
N GLU A 34 -3.90 -21.23 19.47
CA GLU A 34 -3.33 -22.17 18.49
C GLU A 34 -3.57 -21.71 17.06
N SER A 35 -4.79 -21.24 16.74
CA SER A 35 -5.12 -20.66 15.44
C SER A 35 -4.22 -19.47 15.09
N LYS A 36 -3.86 -18.62 16.06
CA LYS A 36 -2.91 -17.52 15.84
C LYS A 36 -1.45 -17.97 15.70
N ALA A 37 -1.07 -19.05 16.38
CA ALA A 37 0.30 -19.58 16.33
C ALA A 37 0.57 -20.34 15.03
N ASN A 38 -0.46 -20.95 14.45
CA ASN A 38 -0.37 -21.66 13.19
C ASN A 38 -0.69 -20.69 12.05
N SER A 39 0.29 -20.39 11.20
CA SER A 39 0.23 -19.37 10.13
C SER A 39 -0.89 -19.55 9.08
N GLY A 40 -1.72 -20.58 9.19
CA GLY A 40 -2.91 -20.84 8.38
C GLY A 40 -4.26 -20.75 9.12
N GLY A 41 -4.31 -20.26 10.36
CA GLY A 41 -5.58 -20.04 11.08
C GLY A 41 -6.38 -21.31 11.41
N ARG A 42 -5.81 -22.51 11.20
CA ARG A 42 -6.50 -23.79 11.38
C ARG A 42 -6.93 -23.96 12.83
N PHE A 43 -8.24 -23.86 13.04
CA PHE A 43 -8.92 -24.23 14.28
C PHE A 43 -8.96 -25.75 14.39
N ASP A 44 -8.37 -26.31 15.45
CA ASP A 44 -8.45 -27.76 15.72
C ASP A 44 -9.80 -28.10 16.36
N THR A 45 -10.74 -28.45 15.50
CA THR A 45 -12.11 -28.85 15.85
C THR A 45 -12.13 -30.06 16.78
N LEU A 46 -11.17 -30.99 16.64
CA LEU A 46 -11.12 -32.20 17.45
C LEU A 46 -10.63 -31.90 18.86
N ALA A 47 -9.54 -31.14 18.99
CA ALA A 47 -9.03 -30.73 20.30
C ALA A 47 -10.07 -29.91 21.09
N TYR A 48 -10.80 -29.03 20.41
CA TYR A 48 -11.89 -28.27 21.02
C TYR A 48 -13.03 -29.18 21.50
N ALA A 49 -13.49 -30.12 20.68
CA ALA A 49 -14.56 -31.05 21.05
C ALA A 49 -14.16 -31.96 22.23
N LEU A 50 -12.95 -32.53 22.22
CA LEU A 50 -12.44 -33.37 23.31
C LEU A 50 -12.33 -32.59 24.63
N HIS A 51 -11.98 -31.30 24.57
CA HIS A 51 -11.92 -30.47 25.78
C HIS A 51 -13.31 -30.25 26.39
N LEU A 52 -14.33 -30.04 25.56
CA LEU A 52 -15.70 -29.91 26.02
C LEU A 52 -16.25 -31.23 26.57
N GLU A 53 -15.95 -32.35 25.92
CA GLU A 53 -16.30 -33.69 26.39
C GLU A 53 -15.70 -33.97 27.77
N SER A 54 -14.44 -33.62 27.99
CA SER A 54 -13.76 -33.78 29.29
C SER A 54 -14.43 -32.99 30.43
N ALA A 55 -15.25 -32.00 30.09
CA ALA A 55 -16.02 -31.19 31.02
C ALA A 55 -17.49 -31.61 31.14
N GLY A 56 -17.85 -32.77 30.57
CA GLY A 56 -19.19 -33.33 30.66
C GLY A 56 -20.19 -32.77 29.65
N VAL A 57 -19.73 -32.14 28.57
CA VAL A 57 -20.57 -31.91 27.39
C VAL A 57 -20.66 -33.21 26.60
N ASP A 58 -21.83 -33.58 26.13
CA ASP A 58 -21.98 -34.77 25.29
C ASP A 58 -21.11 -34.66 24.02
N LEU A 59 -20.48 -35.77 23.60
CA LEU A 59 -19.53 -35.76 22.48
C LEU A 59 -20.18 -35.31 21.17
N GLU A 60 -21.44 -35.66 20.92
CA GLU A 60 -22.16 -35.24 19.72
C GLU A 60 -22.41 -33.72 19.74
N GLN A 61 -22.81 -33.20 20.90
CA GLN A 61 -22.97 -31.76 21.12
C GLN A 61 -21.65 -31.00 21.01
N ALA A 62 -20.57 -31.51 21.60
CA ALA A 62 -19.24 -30.93 21.53
C ALA A 62 -18.74 -30.84 20.08
N ASN A 63 -18.94 -31.90 19.30
CA ASN A 63 -18.62 -31.92 17.87
C ASN A 63 -19.48 -30.94 17.05
N ALA A 64 -20.77 -30.84 17.34
CA ALA A 64 -21.67 -29.90 16.67
C ALA A 64 -21.22 -28.44 16.92
N GLN A 65 -20.88 -28.10 18.17
CA GLN A 65 -20.37 -26.78 18.53
C GLN A 65 -19.01 -26.49 17.88
N ALA A 66 -18.11 -27.47 17.85
CA ALA A 66 -16.80 -27.33 17.22
C ALA A 66 -16.94 -27.00 15.72
N ARG A 67 -17.85 -27.70 15.03
CA ARG A 67 -18.13 -27.47 13.60
C ARG A 67 -18.75 -26.10 13.34
N ALA A 68 -19.76 -25.71 14.11
CA ALA A 68 -20.40 -24.40 13.96
C ALA A 68 -19.41 -23.25 14.18
N LEU A 69 -18.54 -23.37 15.18
CA LEU A 69 -17.49 -22.38 15.43
C LEU A 69 -16.43 -22.34 14.32
N HIS A 70 -16.04 -23.50 13.79
CA HIS A 70 -15.11 -23.57 12.66
C HIS A 70 -15.67 -22.87 11.43
N GLU A 71 -16.94 -23.07 11.12
CA GLU A 71 -17.62 -22.44 9.98
C GLU A 71 -17.63 -20.91 10.10
N LEU A 72 -18.03 -20.39 11.28
CA LEU A 72 -17.97 -18.94 11.57
C LEU A 72 -16.55 -18.37 11.47
N MET A 73 -15.54 -19.12 11.93
CA MET A 73 -14.15 -18.68 11.81
C MET A 73 -13.70 -18.61 10.36
N MET A 74 -14.07 -19.58 9.52
CA MET A 74 -13.71 -19.61 8.10
C MET A 74 -14.36 -18.46 7.31
N GLU A 75 -15.57 -18.04 7.67
CA GLU A 75 -16.23 -16.88 7.08
C GLU A 75 -15.50 -15.55 7.39
N SER A 76 -14.90 -15.45 8.58
CA SER A 76 -14.21 -14.24 9.03
C SER A 76 -12.76 -14.10 8.54
N ILE A 77 -12.17 -15.15 7.96
CA ILE A 77 -10.77 -15.17 7.51
C ILE A 77 -10.70 -14.64 6.07
N ALA A 78 -9.73 -13.77 5.80
CA ALA A 78 -9.45 -13.35 4.43
C ALA A 78 -9.08 -14.58 3.58
N THR A 79 -9.94 -14.90 2.61
CA THR A 79 -9.66 -15.97 1.64
C THR A 79 -8.50 -15.57 0.74
N LYS A 80 -7.87 -16.57 0.12
CA LYS A 80 -6.84 -16.35 -0.90
C LYS A 80 -7.35 -15.43 -2.02
N GLU A 81 -8.61 -15.58 -2.42
CA GLU A 81 -9.25 -14.73 -3.43
C GLU A 81 -9.32 -13.26 -3.02
N HIS A 82 -9.66 -12.96 -1.76
CA HIS A 82 -9.63 -11.58 -1.26
C HIS A 82 -8.21 -10.99 -1.32
N VAL A 83 -7.21 -11.76 -0.91
CA VAL A 83 -5.80 -11.33 -0.93
C VAL A 83 -5.32 -11.12 -2.37
N ASP A 84 -5.64 -12.04 -3.28
CA ASP A 84 -5.28 -11.94 -4.69
C ASP A 84 -5.97 -10.73 -5.35
N GLY A 85 -7.22 -10.42 -4.99
CA GLY A 85 -7.93 -9.23 -5.44
C GLY A 85 -7.28 -7.92 -4.97
N VAL A 86 -6.88 -7.85 -3.71
CA VAL A 86 -6.12 -6.69 -3.17
C VAL A 86 -4.77 -6.57 -3.86
N ALA A 87 -4.04 -7.68 -4.04
CA ALA A 87 -2.75 -7.69 -4.74
C ALA A 87 -2.88 -7.23 -6.20
N GLY A 88 -3.94 -7.66 -6.89
CA GLY A 88 -4.26 -7.22 -8.25
C GLY A 88 -4.55 -5.72 -8.33
N THR A 89 -5.34 -5.20 -7.39
CA THR A 89 -5.65 -3.77 -7.29
C THR A 89 -4.40 -2.95 -7.04
N LEU A 90 -3.55 -3.38 -6.11
CA LEU A 90 -2.27 -2.72 -5.82
C LEU A 90 -1.33 -2.73 -7.03
N ARG A 91 -1.20 -3.86 -7.72
CA ARG A 91 -0.38 -3.97 -8.93
C ARG A 91 -0.86 -3.01 -10.03
N SER A 92 -2.17 -2.91 -10.23
CA SER A 92 -2.76 -1.97 -11.19
C SER A 92 -2.53 -0.52 -10.78
N GLY A 93 -2.66 -0.20 -9.49
CA GLY A 93 -2.37 1.14 -8.95
C GLY A 93 -0.91 1.55 -9.14
N ILE A 94 0.03 0.64 -8.90
CA ILE A 94 1.47 0.87 -9.13
C ILE A 94 1.74 1.16 -10.61
N LYS A 95 1.23 0.33 -11.52
CA LYS A 95 1.38 0.56 -12.98
C LYS A 95 0.84 1.92 -13.42
N LEU A 96 -0.30 2.34 -12.88
CA LEU A 96 -0.87 3.65 -13.18
C LEU A 96 0.03 4.80 -12.68
N VAL A 97 0.63 4.65 -11.50
CA VAL A 97 1.58 5.64 -10.97
C VAL A 97 2.85 5.70 -11.82
N GLU A 98 3.40 4.56 -12.22
CA GLU A 98 4.57 4.47 -13.11
C GLU A 98 4.31 5.22 -14.43
N GLN A 99 3.20 4.93 -15.11
CA GLN A 99 2.82 5.62 -16.36
C GLN A 99 2.66 7.13 -16.18
N ARG A 100 2.07 7.57 -15.06
CA ARG A 100 1.92 9.00 -14.77
C ARG A 100 3.25 9.69 -14.49
N LEU A 101 4.21 8.99 -13.88
CA LEU A 101 5.55 9.52 -13.64
C LEU A 101 6.34 9.61 -14.94
N GLU A 102 6.29 8.59 -15.79
CA GLU A 102 6.92 8.59 -17.12
C GLU A 102 6.41 9.76 -17.97
N ALA A 103 5.09 9.93 -18.09
CA ALA A 103 4.50 11.06 -18.81
C ALA A 103 4.90 12.44 -18.24
N LYS A 104 5.07 12.55 -16.92
CA LYS A 104 5.55 13.79 -16.28
C LYS A 104 7.02 14.06 -16.58
N ILE A 105 7.85 13.02 -16.61
CA ILE A 105 9.27 13.12 -16.97
C ILE A 105 9.39 13.61 -18.41
N ASP A 106 8.68 12.98 -19.35
CA ASP A 106 8.66 13.38 -20.76
C ASP A 106 8.25 14.85 -20.94
N ALA A 107 7.20 15.29 -20.24
CA ALA A 107 6.74 16.66 -20.29
C ALA A 107 7.78 17.66 -19.75
N VAL A 108 8.48 17.31 -18.67
CA VAL A 108 9.56 18.13 -18.12
C VAL A 108 10.76 18.17 -19.08
N GLU A 109 11.16 17.04 -19.65
CA GLU A 109 12.24 16.98 -20.64
C GLU A 109 11.94 17.84 -21.87
N GLN A 110 10.72 17.76 -22.40
CA GLN A 110 10.29 18.58 -23.53
C GLN A 110 10.31 20.08 -23.16
N SER A 111 9.80 20.43 -21.98
CA SER A 111 9.81 21.81 -21.49
C SER A 111 11.24 22.35 -21.36
N LEU A 112 12.15 21.56 -20.79
CA LEU A 112 13.56 21.96 -20.65
C LEU A 112 14.24 22.13 -22.00
N ARG A 113 14.05 21.20 -22.95
CA ARG A 113 14.56 21.32 -24.32
C ARG A 113 14.07 22.60 -24.99
N SER A 114 12.77 22.88 -24.90
CA SER A 114 12.20 24.11 -25.47
C SER A 114 12.77 25.37 -24.83
N GLY A 115 13.00 25.35 -23.51
CA GLY A 115 13.61 26.46 -22.78
C GLY A 115 15.05 26.71 -23.20
N ILE A 116 15.84 25.65 -23.40
CA ILE A 116 17.22 25.73 -23.90
C ILE A 116 17.24 26.34 -25.30
N THR A 117 16.45 25.82 -26.24
CA THR A 117 16.38 26.36 -27.61
C THR A 117 15.96 27.83 -27.63
N ALA A 118 15.01 28.23 -26.79
CA ALA A 118 14.60 29.63 -26.68
C ALA A 118 15.73 30.53 -26.14
N VAL A 119 16.55 30.04 -25.20
CA VAL A 119 17.72 30.76 -24.69
C VAL A 119 18.81 30.87 -25.76
N GLU A 120 19.10 29.78 -26.49
CA GLU A 120 20.07 29.77 -27.59
C GLU A 120 19.72 30.81 -28.66
N GLN A 121 18.47 30.81 -29.14
CA GLN A 121 18.00 31.79 -30.13
C GLN A 121 18.10 33.24 -29.64
N ARG A 122 17.79 33.47 -28.35
CA ARG A 122 17.92 34.81 -27.75
C ARG A 122 19.37 35.26 -27.64
N LEU A 123 20.30 34.34 -27.38
CA LEU A 123 21.73 34.64 -27.33
C LEU A 123 22.29 34.90 -28.72
N GLU A 124 21.95 34.08 -29.71
CA GLU A 124 22.34 34.26 -31.11
C GLU A 124 21.89 35.64 -31.63
N ALA A 125 20.62 35.99 -31.44
CA ALA A 125 20.10 37.31 -31.85
C ALA A 125 20.79 38.50 -31.13
N LYS A 126 21.22 38.32 -29.88
CA LYS A 126 21.99 39.34 -29.16
C LYS A 126 23.41 39.46 -29.72
N ILE A 127 24.06 38.34 -30.01
CA ILE A 127 25.39 38.29 -30.61
C ILE A 127 25.38 38.93 -32.00
N ASP A 128 24.41 38.61 -32.84
CA ASP A 128 24.25 39.22 -34.17
C ASP A 128 24.08 40.74 -34.10
N ARG A 129 23.28 41.22 -33.14
CA ARG A 129 23.13 42.65 -32.90
C ARG A 129 24.46 43.30 -32.51
N ILE A 130 25.23 42.67 -31.63
CA ILE A 130 26.55 43.18 -31.22
C ILE A 130 27.51 43.19 -32.42
N HIS A 131 27.56 42.12 -33.21
CA HIS A 131 28.38 42.07 -34.43
C HIS A 131 28.03 43.20 -35.41
N TRP A 132 26.74 43.45 -35.62
CA TRP A 132 26.30 44.54 -36.49
C TRP A 132 26.72 45.92 -35.96
N MET A 133 26.53 46.17 -34.65
CA MET A 133 26.94 47.43 -34.02
C MET A 133 28.45 47.66 -34.11
N LEU A 134 29.25 46.62 -33.89
CA LEU A 134 30.71 46.70 -34.03
C LEU A 134 31.12 46.96 -35.47
N GLY A 135 30.48 46.30 -36.44
CA GLY A 135 30.71 46.55 -37.87
C GLY A 135 30.43 48.01 -38.25
N VAL A 136 29.32 48.57 -37.78
CA VAL A 136 28.98 49.99 -37.96
C VAL A 136 30.03 50.90 -37.31
N LEU A 137 30.45 50.62 -36.08
CA LEU A 137 31.45 51.42 -35.38
C LEU A 137 32.80 51.42 -36.10
N ILE A 138 33.25 50.26 -36.60
CA ILE A 138 34.48 50.14 -37.38
C ILE A 138 34.37 50.94 -38.69
N ALA A 139 33.26 50.80 -39.41
CA ALA A 139 33.03 51.52 -40.66
C ALA A 139 33.03 53.05 -40.47
N LEU A 140 32.39 53.53 -39.41
CA LEU A 140 32.38 54.95 -39.05
C LEU A 140 33.79 55.47 -38.74
N ASN A 141 34.57 54.75 -37.93
CA ASN A 141 35.95 55.13 -37.62
C ASN A 141 36.84 55.13 -38.88
N ALA A 142 36.70 54.13 -39.75
CA ALA A 142 37.42 54.08 -41.02
C ALA A 142 37.08 55.28 -41.92
N ALA A 143 35.80 55.65 -42.02
CA ALA A 143 35.36 56.81 -42.81
C ALA A 143 35.94 58.13 -42.28
N VAL A 144 36.00 58.31 -40.95
CA VAL A 144 36.62 59.50 -40.32
C VAL A 144 38.11 59.57 -40.64
N LEU A 145 38.84 58.45 -40.53
CA LEU A 145 40.26 58.41 -40.86
C LEU A 145 40.54 58.75 -42.32
N VAL A 146 39.76 58.18 -43.26
CA VAL A 146 39.87 58.50 -44.70
C VAL A 146 39.66 59.99 -44.93
N LYS A 147 38.64 60.57 -44.29
CA LYS A 147 38.37 62.01 -44.40
C LYS A 147 39.52 62.87 -43.85
N LEU A 148 40.16 62.46 -42.76
CA LEU A 148 41.29 63.19 -42.16
C LEU A 148 42.58 63.09 -42.98
N VAL A 149 42.81 61.97 -43.67
CA VAL A 149 44.02 61.79 -44.51
C VAL A 149 43.88 62.52 -45.86
N LEU A 150 42.66 62.66 -46.38
CA LEU A 150 42.38 63.31 -47.66
C LEU A 150 42.19 64.85 -47.56
N LEU A 151 42.13 65.41 -46.35
CA LEU A 151 42.05 66.85 -46.06
C LEU A 151 43.43 67.40 -45.71
#